data_AF-A0A0P6XN02-F1
#
_entry.id   AF-A0A0P6XN02-F1
#
_cell.length_a   1.000
_cell.length_b   1.000
_cell.length_c   1.000
_cell.angle_alpha   90.00
_cell.angle_beta   90.00
_cell.angle_gamma   90.00
#
_symmetry.space_group_name_H-M   'P 1'
#
loop_
_entity.id
_entity.type
_entity.pdbx_description
1 polymer ?
#
loop_
_entity_poly.entity_id
_entity_poly.type
_entity_poly.pdbx_seq_one_letter_code
_entity_poly.pdbx_strand_id
1 'polypeptide(L)'
;METQMTQLNIPVPPAPILEQAVGYRNYRGARYLALWWEPCGDEVMVSDGLVTFTGLWPGYLAFVQHRAVHPQVAAYNLGSSEEPAEYRLVIDLDERLAFIAPCREAERLVTSQWGNPQEKPVTISPAEMETWLVDLTEQLSHFPSMDELLSQMAEDQKHVETLQHWLDDQIP
;
A
#
# COMPACT_ATOMS: atom_id res chain seq x y z
N MET A 1 -15.32 9.36 20.39
CA MET A 1 -15.27 9.95 19.03
C MET A 1 -15.42 8.81 18.07
N GLU A 2 -16.56 8.72 17.39
CA GLU A 2 -16.77 7.74 16.33
C GLU A 2 -15.74 8.00 15.23
N THR A 3 -15.00 6.97 14.83
CA THR A 3 -14.09 7.04 13.69
C THR A 3 -14.97 7.29 12.46
N GLN A 4 -14.83 8.45 11.80
CA GLN A 4 -15.54 8.77 10.57
C GLN A 4 -14.95 7.96 9.41
N MET A 5 -15.20 6.66 9.41
CA MET A 5 -14.88 5.78 8.29
C MET A 5 -16.15 5.43 7.56
N THR A 6 -16.13 5.56 6.24
CA THR A 6 -17.22 5.15 5.37
C THR A 6 -16.81 3.87 4.67
N GLN A 7 -17.54 2.78 4.91
CA GLN A 7 -17.37 1.57 4.12
C GLN A 7 -17.84 1.82 2.68
N LEU A 8 -17.02 1.42 1.72
CA LEU A 8 -17.36 1.45 0.30
C LEU A 8 -17.91 0.09 -0.14
N ASN A 9 -18.87 0.11 -1.06
CA ASN A 9 -19.39 -1.08 -1.72
C ASN A 9 -18.64 -1.34 -3.03
N ILE A 10 -17.31 -1.29 -3.02
CA ILE A 10 -16.46 -1.54 -4.19
C ILE A 10 -15.87 -2.96 -4.13
N PRO A 11 -15.59 -3.58 -5.29
CA PRO A 11 -14.92 -4.87 -5.29
C PRO A 11 -13.48 -4.75 -4.78
N VAL A 12 -13.07 -5.66 -3.90
CA VAL A 12 -11.68 -5.81 -3.43
C VAL A 12 -11.21 -7.21 -3.81
N PRO A 13 -10.10 -7.36 -4.55
CA PRO A 13 -9.66 -8.67 -5.02
C PRO A 13 -9.13 -9.55 -3.88
N PRO A 14 -9.19 -10.89 -4.04
CA PRO A 14 -8.53 -11.80 -3.10
C PRO A 14 -7.02 -11.52 -3.03
N ALA A 15 -6.42 -11.90 -1.91
CA ALA A 15 -4.98 -11.77 -1.71
C ALA A 15 -4.22 -12.59 -2.76
N PRO A 16 -3.06 -12.12 -3.26
CA PRO A 16 -2.40 -10.83 -2.99
C PRO A 16 -2.52 -9.85 -4.18
N ILE A 17 -3.62 -9.88 -4.94
CA ILE A 17 -3.70 -9.21 -6.25
C ILE A 17 -3.51 -7.70 -6.16
N LEU A 18 -4.27 -7.03 -5.28
CA LEU A 18 -4.16 -5.57 -5.11
C LEU A 18 -2.81 -5.21 -4.48
N GLU A 19 -2.41 -5.97 -3.47
CA GLU A 19 -1.17 -5.76 -2.73
C GLU A 19 0.04 -5.80 -3.69
N GLN A 20 0.15 -6.81 -4.54
CA GLN A 20 1.22 -6.91 -5.53
C GLN A 20 1.16 -5.79 -6.57
N ALA A 21 -0.03 -5.43 -7.05
CA ALA A 21 -0.19 -4.37 -8.04
C ALA A 21 0.27 -3.00 -7.52
N VAL A 22 0.16 -2.74 -6.20
CA VAL A 22 0.67 -1.51 -5.57
C VAL A 22 2.08 -1.66 -4.98
N GLY A 23 2.73 -2.82 -5.18
CA GLY A 23 4.10 -3.08 -4.70
C GLY A 23 4.20 -3.44 -3.21
N TYR A 24 3.08 -3.75 -2.55
CA TYR A 24 3.06 -4.19 -1.15
C TYR A 24 3.20 -5.70 -1.02
N ARG A 25 4.11 -6.12 -0.15
CA ARG A 25 4.28 -7.52 0.25
C ARG A 25 3.95 -7.66 1.73
N ASN A 26 2.87 -8.36 2.04
CA ASN A 26 2.37 -8.48 3.40
C ASN A 26 3.18 -9.46 4.27
N TYR A 27 4.47 -9.20 4.47
CA TYR A 27 5.37 -10.09 5.22
C TYR A 27 5.00 -10.26 6.69
N ARG A 28 4.29 -9.28 7.26
CA ARG A 28 3.99 -9.20 8.70
C ARG A 28 2.52 -9.48 9.04
N GLY A 29 1.68 -9.81 8.06
CA GLY A 29 0.26 -10.07 8.29
C GLY A 29 -0.51 -8.83 8.75
N ALA A 30 -0.25 -7.69 8.12
CA ALA A 30 -1.07 -6.49 8.28
C ALA A 30 -2.52 -6.81 7.91
N ARG A 31 -3.45 -6.31 8.71
CA ARG A 31 -4.89 -6.35 8.43
C ARG A 31 -5.33 -5.15 7.60
N TYR A 32 -4.82 -3.96 7.87
CA TYR A 32 -5.22 -2.73 7.19
C TYR A 32 -4.07 -2.17 6.35
N LEU A 33 -4.38 -1.80 5.11
CA LEU A 33 -3.48 -1.14 4.17
C LEU A 33 -4.09 0.17 3.69
N ALA A 34 -3.40 1.29 3.88
CA ALA A 34 -3.81 2.60 3.40
C ALA A 34 -3.10 2.96 2.09
N LEU A 35 -3.85 3.54 1.15
CA LEU A 35 -3.42 3.99 -0.16
C LEU A 35 -3.90 5.43 -0.41
N TRP A 36 -3.02 6.28 -0.93
CA TRP A 36 -3.36 7.64 -1.39
C TRP A 36 -2.34 8.14 -2.42
N TRP A 37 -2.69 9.18 -3.17
CA TRP A 37 -1.76 9.84 -4.08
C TRP A 37 -1.04 10.99 -3.39
N GLU A 38 0.28 11.09 -3.60
CA GLU A 38 1.09 12.20 -3.10
C GLU A 38 1.54 13.10 -4.27
N PRO A 39 1.23 14.41 -4.25
CA PRO A 39 1.65 15.34 -5.30
C PRO A 39 3.16 15.36 -5.53
N CYS A 40 3.92 15.29 -4.43
CA CYS A 40 5.37 15.29 -4.49
C CYS A 40 5.89 13.90 -4.88
N GLY A 41 6.29 13.77 -6.14
CA GLY A 41 6.73 12.51 -6.74
C GLY A 41 5.76 12.01 -7.81
N ASP A 42 4.50 12.43 -7.72
CA ASP A 42 3.39 11.98 -8.59
C ASP A 42 3.18 10.47 -8.50
N GLU A 43 3.02 9.99 -7.27
CA GLU A 43 3.10 8.58 -6.92
C GLU A 43 2.00 8.16 -5.93
N VAL A 44 1.75 6.86 -5.87
CA VAL A 44 0.96 6.27 -4.78
C VAL A 44 1.82 6.10 -3.53
N MET A 45 1.28 6.48 -2.39
CA MET A 45 1.80 6.13 -1.08
C MET A 45 1.04 4.92 -0.54
N VAL A 46 1.81 3.99 0.00
CA VAL A 46 1.32 2.76 0.61
C VAL A 46 1.77 2.74 2.06
N SER A 47 0.84 2.48 2.97
CA SER A 47 1.13 2.39 4.39
C SER A 47 0.37 1.25 5.04
N ASP A 48 1.09 0.37 5.73
CA ASP A 48 0.50 -0.56 6.68
C ASP A 48 0.47 0.03 8.10
N GLY A 49 0.95 1.26 8.30
CA GLY A 49 1.03 1.93 9.60
C GLY A 49 2.25 1.60 10.45
N LEU A 50 3.07 0.61 10.05
CA LEU A 50 4.42 0.39 10.57
C LEU A 50 5.45 0.97 9.60
N VAL A 51 5.24 0.78 8.30
CA VAL A 51 6.02 1.36 7.22
C VAL A 51 5.12 2.15 6.28
N THR A 52 5.69 3.22 5.73
CA THR A 52 5.07 4.04 4.69
C THR A 52 6.10 4.26 3.61
N PHE A 53 5.74 4.00 2.36
CA PHE A 53 6.65 4.07 1.22
C PHE A 53 5.91 4.41 -0.08
N THR A 54 6.68 4.79 -1.09
CA THR A 54 6.20 4.98 -2.46
C THR A 54 5.93 3.62 -3.10
N GLY A 55 4.67 3.34 -3.45
CA GLY A 55 4.26 2.11 -4.10
C GLY A 55 4.30 2.19 -5.63
N LEU A 56 3.68 1.20 -6.27
CA LEU A 56 3.56 1.14 -7.73
C LEU A 56 2.32 1.91 -8.20
N TRP A 57 2.51 3.14 -8.66
CA TRP A 57 1.41 4.00 -9.14
C TRP A 57 0.51 3.38 -10.21
N PRO A 58 0.98 2.54 -11.17
CA PRO A 58 0.10 2.01 -12.21
C PRO A 58 -0.99 1.10 -11.64
N GLY A 59 -0.68 0.29 -10.63
CA GLY A 59 -1.67 -0.58 -9.98
C GLY A 59 -2.68 0.20 -9.15
N TYR A 60 -2.24 1.26 -8.47
CA TYR A 60 -3.14 2.15 -7.76
C TYR A 60 -4.13 2.83 -8.71
N LEU A 61 -3.64 3.43 -9.79
CA LEU A 61 -4.50 4.07 -10.79
C LEU A 61 -5.42 3.05 -11.46
N ALA A 62 -4.91 1.87 -11.81
CA ALA A 62 -5.72 0.78 -12.35
C ALA A 62 -6.88 0.41 -11.41
N PHE A 63 -6.69 0.44 -10.08
CA PHE A 63 -7.74 0.20 -9.11
C PHE A 63 -8.73 1.38 -9.00
N VAL A 64 -8.25 2.58 -8.64
CA VAL A 64 -9.14 3.71 -8.29
C VAL A 64 -9.84 4.35 -9.48
N GLN A 65 -9.28 4.20 -10.70
CA GLN A 65 -9.89 4.69 -11.93
C GLN A 65 -10.78 3.63 -12.60
N HIS A 66 -10.78 2.38 -12.12
CA HIS A 66 -11.60 1.33 -12.70
C HIS A 66 -13.09 1.66 -12.58
N ARG A 67 -13.87 1.37 -13.62
CA ARG A 67 -15.32 1.70 -13.67
C ARG A 67 -16.16 1.05 -12.54
N ALA A 68 -15.70 -0.06 -11.95
CA ALA A 68 -16.34 -0.69 -10.79
C ALA A 68 -16.05 0.03 -9.45
N VAL A 69 -14.97 0.81 -9.38
CA VAL A 69 -14.45 1.43 -8.16
C VAL A 69 -14.66 2.95 -8.19
N HIS A 70 -14.28 3.58 -9.30
CA HIS A 70 -14.23 5.03 -9.47
C HIS A 70 -15.50 5.76 -9.02
N PRO A 71 -16.74 5.32 -9.36
CA PRO A 71 -17.94 6.04 -8.96
C PRO A 71 -18.11 6.24 -7.44
N GLN A 72 -17.54 5.35 -6.62
CA GLN A 72 -17.66 5.44 -5.16
C GLN A 72 -16.51 6.19 -4.51
N VAL A 73 -15.36 6.27 -5.15
CA VAL A 73 -14.19 7.00 -4.64
C VAL A 73 -14.10 8.43 -5.18
N ALA A 74 -14.74 8.73 -6.32
CA ALA A 74 -14.62 10.03 -7.01
C ALA A 74 -15.09 11.24 -6.18
N ALA A 75 -15.94 11.03 -5.17
CA ALA A 75 -16.39 12.10 -4.28
C ALA A 75 -15.37 12.48 -3.21
N TYR A 76 -14.28 11.73 -3.07
CA TYR A 76 -13.27 11.91 -2.03
C TYR A 76 -11.95 12.33 -2.65
N ASN A 77 -11.31 13.35 -2.07
CA ASN A 77 -9.97 13.76 -2.46
C ASN A 77 -8.93 12.76 -1.92
N LEU A 78 -8.58 11.77 -2.75
CA LEU A 78 -7.50 10.80 -2.51
C LEU A 78 -6.11 11.33 -2.93
N GLY A 79 -6.01 12.61 -3.25
CA GLY A 79 -4.83 13.27 -3.78
C GLY A 79 -4.76 13.27 -5.30
N SER A 80 -3.92 14.15 -5.84
CA SER A 80 -3.58 14.28 -7.25
C SER A 80 -2.19 14.91 -7.39
N SER A 81 -1.71 15.09 -8.62
CA SER A 81 -0.45 15.81 -8.89
C SER A 81 -0.45 17.26 -8.37
N GLU A 82 -1.63 17.85 -8.17
CA GLU A 82 -1.80 19.26 -7.79
C GLU A 82 -2.22 19.44 -6.32
N GLU A 83 -2.95 18.47 -5.76
CA GLU A 83 -3.60 18.59 -4.46
C GLU A 83 -3.28 17.40 -3.55
N PRO A 84 -2.87 17.63 -2.29
CA PRO A 84 -2.64 16.54 -1.34
C PRO A 84 -3.93 15.84 -0.96
N ALA A 85 -3.82 14.57 -0.57
CA ALA A 85 -4.96 13.78 -0.14
C ALA A 85 -5.59 14.29 1.18
N GLU A 86 -6.90 14.45 1.19
CA GLU A 86 -7.69 14.70 2.42
C GLU A 86 -8.20 13.38 3.04
N TYR A 87 -8.35 12.37 2.17
CA TYR A 87 -8.82 11.03 2.52
C TYR A 87 -7.81 9.99 2.05
N ARG A 88 -7.83 8.83 2.71
CA ARG A 88 -7.10 7.65 2.28
C ARG A 88 -8.08 6.51 2.02
N LEU A 89 -7.77 5.72 1.00
CA LEU A 89 -8.42 4.45 0.75
C LEU A 89 -7.78 3.41 1.67
N VAL A 90 -8.57 2.81 2.55
CA VAL A 90 -8.11 1.76 3.47
C VAL A 90 -8.71 0.43 3.05
N ILE A 91 -7.86 -0.58 2.88
CA ILE A 91 -8.26 -1.95 2.55
C ILE A 91 -8.10 -2.82 3.79
N ASP A 92 -9.17 -3.50 4.20
CA ASP A 92 -9.10 -4.63 5.12
C ASP A 92 -8.69 -5.88 4.31
N LEU A 93 -7.45 -6.32 4.51
CA LEU A 93 -6.82 -7.44 3.81
C LEU A 93 -7.36 -8.81 4.26
N ASP A 94 -8.01 -8.89 5.42
CA ASP A 94 -8.61 -10.12 5.95
C ASP A 94 -10.03 -10.29 5.42
N GLU A 95 -10.87 -9.26 5.60
CA GLU A 95 -12.28 -9.29 5.23
C GLU A 95 -12.53 -8.90 3.77
N ARG A 96 -11.51 -8.36 3.09
CA ARG A 96 -11.59 -7.85 1.70
C ARG A 96 -12.68 -6.80 1.54
N LEU A 97 -12.65 -5.83 2.45
CA LEU A 97 -13.52 -4.67 2.47
C LEU A 97 -12.70 -3.40 2.25
N ALA A 98 -13.32 -2.39 1.64
CA ALA A 98 -12.71 -1.09 1.43
C ALA A 98 -13.42 -0.02 2.24
N PHE A 99 -12.64 0.92 2.76
CA PHE A 99 -13.12 2.06 3.53
C PHE A 99 -12.46 3.34 3.03
N ILE A 100 -13.18 4.44 3.18
CA ILE A 100 -12.63 5.79 3.05
C ILE A 100 -12.59 6.43 4.42
N ALA A 101 -11.45 7.03 4.74
CA ALA A 101 -11.23 7.68 6.03
C ALA A 101 -10.43 8.98 5.85
N PRO A 102 -10.74 10.05 6.60
CA PRO A 102 -9.88 11.22 6.68
C PRO A 102 -8.46 10.84 7.08
N CYS A 103 -7.44 11.53 6.56
CA CYS A 103 -6.03 11.16 6.73
C CYS A 103 -5.62 10.83 8.18
N ARG A 104 -6.09 11.61 9.16
CA ARG A 104 -5.79 11.37 10.59
C ARG A 104 -6.40 10.08 11.13
N GLU A 105 -7.62 9.76 10.72
CA GLU A 105 -8.33 8.57 11.19
C GLU A 105 -7.77 7.32 10.50
N ALA A 106 -7.44 7.42 9.20
CA ALA A 106 -6.76 6.37 8.46
C ALA A 106 -5.41 6.01 9.10
N GLU A 107 -4.56 7.02 9.37
CA GLU A 107 -3.26 6.85 10.04
C GLU A 107 -3.44 6.16 11.40
N ARG A 108 -4.36 6.66 12.23
CA ARG A 108 -4.60 6.08 13.55
C ARG A 108 -5.00 4.61 13.45
N LEU A 109 -5.87 4.25 12.50
CA LEU A 109 -6.30 2.87 12.30
C LEU A 109 -5.11 1.98 11.91
N VAL A 110 -4.38 2.33 10.84
CA VAL A 110 -3.30 1.48 10.33
C VAL A 110 -2.16 1.36 11.34
N THR A 111 -1.84 2.40 12.12
CA THR A 111 -0.81 2.29 13.17
C THR A 111 -1.31 1.45 14.35
N SER A 112 -2.58 1.58 14.74
CA SER A 112 -3.12 0.89 15.92
C SER A 112 -3.14 -0.65 15.79
N GLN A 113 -3.11 -1.17 14.56
CA GLN A 113 -3.11 -2.61 14.33
C GLN A 113 -1.83 -3.31 14.83
N TRP A 114 -0.73 -2.57 14.95
CA TRP A 114 0.56 -3.08 15.40
C TRP A 114 0.74 -3.07 16.92
N GLY A 115 -0.30 -2.71 17.67
CA GLY A 115 -0.22 -2.58 19.12
C GLY A 115 0.48 -1.29 19.56
N ASN A 116 1.04 -1.30 20.77
CA ASN A 116 1.56 -0.09 21.40
C ASN A 116 3.01 0.16 20.97
N PRO A 117 3.36 1.31 20.35
CA PRO A 117 4.73 1.64 19.93
C PRO A 117 5.76 1.77 21.09
N GLN A 118 5.38 1.43 22.31
CA GLN A 118 6.25 1.30 23.49
C GLN A 118 6.82 -0.12 23.67
N GLU A 119 6.87 -0.94 22.63
CA GLU A 119 7.73 -2.13 22.66
C GLU A 119 9.15 -1.71 23.06
N LYS A 120 9.72 -2.46 24.00
CA LYS A 120 11.04 -2.15 24.57
C LYS A 120 12.03 -1.97 23.41
N PRO A 121 12.88 -0.91 23.46
CA PRO A 121 13.92 -0.74 22.46
C PRO A 121 14.66 -2.06 22.23
N VAL A 122 14.73 -2.51 20.98
CA VAL A 122 15.49 -3.71 20.63
C VAL A 122 16.92 -3.45 21.08
N THR A 123 17.35 -4.22 22.08
CA THR A 123 18.71 -4.10 22.61
C THR A 123 19.57 -5.09 21.86
N ILE A 124 20.41 -4.59 20.97
CA ILE A 124 21.41 -5.39 20.27
C ILE A 124 22.76 -5.25 20.96
N SER A 125 23.48 -6.36 21.09
CA SER A 125 24.86 -6.34 21.55
C SER A 125 25.79 -5.70 20.50
N PRO A 126 27.00 -5.23 20.88
CA PRO A 126 27.97 -4.71 19.92
C PRO A 126 28.34 -5.69 18.81
N ALA A 127 28.41 -6.99 19.13
CA ALA A 127 28.72 -8.03 18.15
C ALA A 127 27.56 -8.24 17.15
N GLU A 128 26.31 -8.25 17.62
CA GLU A 128 25.13 -8.33 16.75
C GLU A 128 25.00 -7.08 15.86
N MET A 129 25.36 -5.90 16.40
CA MET A 129 25.40 -4.66 15.62
C MET A 129 26.45 -4.73 14.50
N GLU A 130 27.64 -5.27 14.77
CA GLU A 130 28.69 -5.43 13.75
C GLU A 130 28.26 -6.39 12.65
N THR A 131 27.65 -7.53 13.00
CA THR A 131 27.07 -8.46 12.01
C THR A 131 26.00 -7.78 11.17
N TRP A 132 25.07 -7.07 11.82
CA TRP A 132 23.99 -6.37 11.10
C TRP A 132 24.52 -5.29 10.15
N LEU A 133 25.58 -4.56 10.53
CA LEU A 133 26.22 -3.57 9.66
C LEU A 133 26.88 -4.21 8.43
N VAL A 134 27.51 -5.38 8.58
CA VAL A 134 28.09 -6.12 7.46
C VAL A 134 26.99 -6.56 6.49
N ASP A 135 25.92 -7.18 7.02
CA ASP A 135 24.80 -7.65 6.21
C ASP A 135 24.12 -6.49 5.47
N LEU A 136 23.90 -5.36 6.15
CA LEU A 136 23.32 -4.16 5.55
C LEU A 136 24.23 -3.60 4.45
N THR A 137 25.54 -3.56 4.68
CA THR A 137 26.49 -3.05 3.68
C THR A 137 26.51 -3.94 2.44
N GLU A 138 26.45 -5.26 2.60
CA GLU A 138 26.38 -6.19 1.49
C GLU A 138 25.08 -6.00 0.69
N GLN A 139 23.94 -5.88 1.37
CA GLN A 139 22.64 -5.62 0.73
C GLN A 139 22.61 -4.30 -0.04
N LEU A 140 23.15 -3.22 0.54
CA LEU A 140 23.22 -1.91 -0.11
C LEU A 140 24.23 -1.84 -1.26
N SER A 141 25.20 -2.76 -1.29
CA SER A 141 26.18 -2.86 -2.38
C SER A 141 25.64 -3.59 -3.61
N HIS A 142 24.53 -4.32 -3.47
CA HIS A 142 23.91 -5.03 -4.57
C HIS A 142 22.96 -4.11 -5.35
N PHE A 143 23.48 -3.51 -6.42
CA PHE A 143 22.65 -2.83 -7.40
C PHE A 143 22.09 -3.85 -8.40
N PRO A 144 20.79 -3.80 -8.72
CA PRO A 144 20.21 -4.71 -9.69
C PRO A 144 20.84 -4.46 -11.07
N SER A 145 21.11 -5.55 -11.78
CA SER A 145 21.48 -5.52 -13.19
C SER A 145 20.32 -5.04 -14.05
N MET A 146 20.61 -4.63 -15.29
CA MET A 146 19.56 -4.23 -16.24
C MET A 146 18.56 -5.37 -16.49
N ASP A 147 19.03 -6.62 -16.56
CA ASP A 147 18.16 -7.77 -16.80
C ASP A 147 17.22 -8.04 -15.61
N GLU A 148 17.70 -7.86 -14.38
CA GLU A 148 16.88 -7.95 -13.17
C GLU A 148 15.84 -6.83 -13.11
N LEU A 149 16.23 -5.59 -13.46
CA LEU A 149 15.29 -4.47 -13.54
C LEU A 149 14.19 -4.71 -14.57
N LEU A 150 14.55 -5.13 -15.78
CA LEU A 150 13.58 -5.43 -16.83
C LEU A 150 12.65 -6.59 -16.44
N SER A 151 13.18 -7.60 -15.77
CA SER A 151 12.40 -8.72 -15.28
C SER A 151 11.38 -8.27 -14.21
N GLN A 152 11.81 -7.44 -13.25
CA GLN A 152 10.92 -6.90 -12.23
C GLN A 152 9.84 -6.00 -12.84
N MET A 153 10.19 -5.12 -13.77
CA MET A 153 9.20 -4.27 -14.48
C MET A 153 8.16 -5.11 -15.22
N ALA A 154 8.57 -6.21 -15.85
CA ALA A 154 7.66 -7.12 -16.53
C ALA A 154 6.75 -7.89 -15.56
N GLU A 155 7.24 -8.22 -14.36
CA GLU A 155 6.42 -8.82 -13.30
C GLU A 155 5.40 -7.82 -12.74
N ASP A 156 5.83 -6.58 -12.47
CA ASP A 156 4.96 -5.51 -11.97
C ASP A 156 3.82 -5.23 -12.96
N GLN A 157 4.13 -5.18 -14.26
CA GLN A 157 3.12 -5.05 -15.32
C GLN A 157 2.10 -6.20 -15.30
N LYS A 158 2.54 -7.44 -15.10
CA LYS A 158 1.63 -8.60 -14.98
C LYS A 158 0.72 -8.50 -13.77
N HIS A 159 1.20 -7.97 -12.64
CA HIS A 159 0.37 -7.76 -11.46
C HIS A 159 -0.74 -6.74 -11.74
N VAL A 160 -0.42 -5.65 -12.44
CA VAL A 160 -1.41 -4.65 -12.87
C VAL A 160 -2.45 -5.26 -13.82
N GLU A 161 -2.01 -6.02 -14.82
CA GLU A 161 -2.92 -6.70 -15.76
C GLU A 161 -3.83 -7.72 -15.06
N THR A 162 -3.28 -8.46 -14.08
CA THR A 162 -4.05 -9.41 -13.27
C THR A 162 -5.14 -8.70 -12.47
N LEU A 163 -4.81 -7.55 -11.86
CA LEU A 163 -5.77 -6.72 -11.15
C LEU A 163 -6.86 -6.19 -12.09
N GLN A 164 -6.49 -5.67 -13.25
CA GLN A 164 -7.44 -5.13 -14.23
C GLN A 164 -8.41 -6.20 -14.74
N HIS A 165 -7.90 -7.36 -15.15
CA HIS A 165 -8.74 -8.47 -15.59
C HIS A 165 -9.72 -8.92 -14.51
N TRP A 166 -9.25 -9.06 -13.26
CA TRP A 166 -10.13 -9.44 -12.15
C TRP A 166 -11.23 -8.40 -11.92
N LEU A 167 -10.91 -7.11 -12.01
CA LEU A 167 -11.86 -6.02 -11.85
C LEU A 167 -12.88 -5.98 -12.99
N ASP A 168 -12.47 -6.24 -14.22
CA ASP A 168 -13.36 -6.31 -15.38
C ASP A 168 -14.42 -7.40 -15.23
N ASP A 169 -14.06 -8.54 -14.62
CA ASP A 169 -14.98 -9.64 -14.31
C ASP A 169 -16.03 -9.29 -13.23
N GLN A 170 -15.85 -8.18 -12.50
CA GLN A 170 -16.82 -7.74 -11.48
C GLN A 170 -17.99 -6.94 -12.05
N ILE A 171 -17.99 -6.67 -13.36
CA ILE A 171 -18.97 -5.81 -14.01
C ILE A 171 -19.88 -6.67 -14.90
N PRO A 172 -21.21 -6.49 -14.80
CA PRO A 172 -22.17 -7.20 -15.65
C PRO A 172 -22.01 -6.94 -17.15
#